data_AF-A0A6M0IKX2-F1
#
_entry.id   AF-A0A6M0IKX2-F1
#
_cell.length_a   1.000
_cell.length_b   1.000
_cell.length_c   1.000
_cell.angle_alpha   90.00
_cell.angle_beta   90.00
_cell.angle_gamma   90.00
#
_symmetry.space_group_name_H-M   'P 1'
#
loop_
_entity.id
_entity.type
_entity.pdbx_description
1 polymer ?
#
loop_
_entity_poly.entity_id
_entity_poly.type
_entity_poly.pdbx_seq_one_letter_code
_entity_poly.pdbx_strand_id
1 'polypeptide(L)'
;MNSLVSVRSITHQVVTRVAILWNEPRSEVYARIYNRLHCFYGIDLTQYPRSKGESLLAVAERLDVIDKVYQLAEAESLYLPLTEN
;
A
#
# COMPACT_ATOMS: atom_id res chain seq x y z
N MET A 1 10.25 23.68 10.83
CA MET A 1 8.94 22.99 10.85
C MET A 1 9.18 21.55 10.40
N ASN A 2 9.39 20.62 11.33
CA ASN A 2 9.46 19.19 10.98
C ASN A 2 8.02 18.73 10.76
N SER A 3 7.56 18.73 9.50
CA SER A 3 6.32 18.06 9.15
C SER A 3 6.55 16.57 9.41
N LEU A 4 5.95 16.03 10.48
CA LEU A 4 5.90 14.59 10.73
C LEU A 4 5.14 13.98 9.55
N VAL A 5 5.86 13.46 8.56
CA VAL A 5 5.26 12.79 7.41
C VAL A 5 4.50 11.58 7.95
N SER A 6 3.18 11.52 7.73
CA SER A 6 2.36 10.39 8.19
C SER A 6 2.75 9.12 7.46
N VAL A 7 2.62 7.97 8.12
CA VAL A 7 2.85 6.65 7.50
C VAL A 7 1.99 6.51 6.23
N ARG A 8 0.75 7.00 6.27
CA ARG A 8 -0.11 7.09 5.07
C ARG A 8 0.53 7.84 3.90
N SER A 9 1.13 8.99 4.16
CA SER A 9 1.80 9.79 3.12
C SER A 9 3.03 9.06 2.56
N ILE A 10 3.81 8.41 3.43
CA ILE A 10 4.97 7.61 3.04
C ILE A 10 4.51 6.42 2.19
N THR A 11 3.51 5.65 2.63
CA THR A 11 2.96 4.53 1.86
C THR A 11 2.47 4.97 0.48
N HIS A 12 1.82 6.13 0.38
CA HIS A 12 1.44 6.69 -0.92
C HIS A 12 2.65 6.97 -1.83
N GLN A 13 3.75 7.48 -1.28
CA GLN A 13 4.97 7.74 -2.04
C GLN A 13 5.60 6.43 -2.53
N VAL A 14 5.69 5.42 -1.67
CA VAL A 14 6.22 4.09 -2.02
C VAL A 14 5.38 3.46 -3.13
N VAL A 15 4.06 3.42 -2.98
CA VAL A 15 3.16 2.87 -4.02
C VAL A 15 3.26 3.65 -5.33
N THR A 16 3.42 4.97 -5.27
CA THR A 16 3.62 5.78 -6.48
C THR A 16 4.93 5.44 -7.17
N ARG A 17 6.01 5.24 -6.41
CA ARG A 17 7.31 4.80 -6.95
C ARG A 17 7.20 3.41 -7.60
N VAL A 18 6.54 2.47 -6.94
CA VAL A 18 6.31 1.11 -7.48
C VAL A 18 5.50 1.18 -8.77
N ALA A 19 4.41 1.93 -8.80
CA ALA A 19 3.60 2.12 -10.00
C ALA A 19 4.42 2.63 -11.21
N ILE A 20 5.34 3.57 -10.96
CA ILE A 20 6.26 4.09 -11.98
C ILE A 20 7.26 3.01 -12.42
N LEU A 21 7.88 2.29 -11.47
CA LEU A 21 8.87 1.25 -11.75
C LEU A 21 8.30 0.11 -12.59
N TRP A 22 7.06 -0.29 -12.32
CA TRP A 22 6.38 -1.38 -12.98
C TRP A 22 5.54 -0.94 -14.19
N ASN A 23 5.52 0.37 -14.50
CA ASN A 23 4.70 0.97 -15.55
C ASN A 23 3.22 0.55 -15.48
N GLU A 24 2.62 0.65 -14.30
CA GLU A 24 1.24 0.24 -14.05
C GLU A 24 0.45 1.28 -13.24
N PRO A 25 -0.89 1.23 -13.26
CA PRO A 25 -1.70 2.11 -12.43
C PRO A 25 -1.49 1.85 -10.94
N ARG A 26 -1.46 2.92 -10.12
CA ARG A 26 -1.40 2.80 -8.65
C ARG A 26 -2.51 1.93 -8.06
N SER A 27 -3.68 1.88 -8.70
CA SER A 27 -4.80 1.03 -8.28
C SER A 27 -4.43 -0.46 -8.32
N GLU A 28 -3.66 -0.90 -9.30
CA GLU A 28 -3.21 -2.30 -9.44
C GLU A 28 -2.20 -2.66 -8.36
N VAL A 29 -1.24 -1.76 -8.09
CA VAL A 29 -0.29 -1.92 -6.97
C VAL A 29 -1.05 -2.08 -5.65
N TYR A 30 -2.02 -1.20 -5.38
CA TYR A 30 -2.84 -1.28 -4.18
C TYR A 30 -3.65 -2.57 -4.12
N ALA A 31 -4.26 -3.00 -5.23
CA ALA A 31 -5.01 -4.25 -5.29
C ALA A 31 -4.14 -5.46 -4.92
N ARG A 32 -2.91 -5.54 -5.44
CA ARG A 32 -1.96 -6.59 -5.06
C ARG A 32 -1.56 -6.52 -3.60
N ILE A 33 -1.26 -5.33 -3.09
CA ILE A 33 -0.91 -5.13 -1.67
C ILE A 33 -2.05 -5.59 -0.77
N TYR A 34 -3.30 -5.20 -1.04
CA TYR A 34 -4.44 -5.59 -0.22
C TYR A 34 -4.77 -7.08 -0.34
N ASN A 35 -4.59 -7.68 -1.51
CA ASN A 35 -4.69 -9.11 -1.66
C ASN A 35 -3.64 -9.85 -0.82
N ARG A 36 -2.37 -9.40 -0.85
CA ARG A 36 -1.29 -9.94 -0.01
C ARG A 36 -1.54 -9.72 1.48
N LEU A 37 -2.11 -8.58 1.86
CA LEU A 37 -2.50 -8.29 3.24
C LEU A 37 -3.52 -9.32 3.74
N HIS A 38 -4.51 -9.66 2.92
CA HIS A 38 -5.46 -10.71 3.22
C HIS A 38 -4.78 -12.09 3.26
N CYS A 39 -3.95 -12.45 2.28
CA CYS A 39 -3.29 -13.76 2.24
C CYS A 39 -2.32 -14.00 3.41
N PHE A 40 -1.51 -13.01 3.79
CA PHE A 40 -0.47 -13.18 4.81
C PHE A 40 -0.93 -12.89 6.23
N TYR A 41 -1.87 -11.97 6.40
CA TYR A 41 -2.31 -11.52 7.73
C TYR A 41 -3.79 -11.80 8.01
N GLY A 42 -4.55 -12.34 7.04
CA GLY A 42 -5.99 -12.56 7.20
C GLY A 42 -6.82 -11.28 7.26
N ILE A 43 -6.24 -10.14 6.86
CA ILE A 43 -6.90 -8.82 6.97
C ILE A 43 -7.46 -8.42 5.61
N ASP A 44 -8.78 -8.48 5.48
CA ASP A 44 -9.52 -7.97 4.32
C ASP A 44 -10.12 -6.59 4.63
N LEU A 45 -9.45 -5.54 4.16
CA LEU A 45 -9.87 -4.15 4.40
C LEU A 45 -11.25 -3.82 3.80
N THR A 46 -11.74 -4.61 2.83
CA THR A 46 -13.03 -4.36 2.18
C THR A 46 -14.22 -4.73 3.05
N GLN A 47 -14.02 -5.55 4.08
CA GLN A 47 -15.07 -5.97 5.01
C GLN A 47 -15.37 -4.92 6.09
N TYR A 48 -14.49 -3.94 6.27
CA TYR A 48 -14.67 -2.91 7.29
C TYR A 48 -15.54 -1.76 6.77
N PRO A 49 -16.41 -1.19 7.62
CA PRO A 49 -17.20 -0.01 7.26
C PRO A 49 -16.30 1.14 6.81
N ARG A 50 -16.72 1.83 5.74
CA ARG A 50 -16.02 3.00 5.19
C ARG A 50 -16.93 4.21 5.18
N SER A 51 -16.39 5.34 5.61
CA SER A 51 -17.02 6.65 5.45
C SER A 51 -17.04 7.04 3.97
N LYS A 52 -17.94 7.95 3.59
CA LYS A 52 -18.04 8.43 2.21
C LYS A 52 -16.71 9.06 1.76
N GLY A 53 -16.09 8.48 0.73
CA GLY A 53 -14.80 8.92 0.19
C GLY A 53 -13.56 8.44 0.97
N GLU A 54 -13.72 7.59 2.00
CA GLU A 54 -12.60 6.99 2.73
C GLU A 54 -11.90 5.94 1.85
N SER A 55 -10.58 6.08 1.67
CA SER A 55 -9.77 5.09 0.97
C SER A 55 -9.50 3.87 1.84
N LEU A 56 -9.22 2.71 1.23
CA LEU A 56 -8.80 1.52 1.98
C LEU A 56 -7.50 1.75 2.77
N LEU A 57 -6.63 2.64 2.31
CA LEU A 57 -5.43 3.02 3.07
C LEU A 57 -5.79 3.81 4.33
N ALA A 58 -6.81 4.66 4.27
CA ALA A 58 -7.32 5.35 5.46
C ALA A 58 -7.99 4.39 6.44
N VAL A 59 -8.70 3.37 5.95
CA VAL A 59 -9.22 2.27 6.76
C VAL A 59 -8.08 1.53 7.46
N ALA A 60 -7.00 1.19 6.74
CA ALA A 60 -5.84 0.53 7.31
C ALA A 60 -5.16 1.36 8.41
N GLU A 61 -5.07 2.69 8.25
CA GLU A 61 -4.54 3.57 9.31
C GLU A 61 -5.46 3.58 10.54
N ARG A 62 -6.77 3.68 10.35
CA ARG A 62 -7.75 3.66 11.44
C ARG A 62 -7.76 2.35 12.22
N LEU A 63 -7.47 1.23 11.54
CA LEU A 63 -7.37 -0.10 12.14
C LEU A 63 -5.97 -0.41 12.71
N ASP A 64 -5.03 0.54 12.66
CA ASP A 64 -3.64 0.38 13.12
C ASP A 64 -2.89 -0.79 12.43
N VAL A 65 -3.17 -0.98 11.14
CA VAL A 65 -2.52 -2.00 10.29
C VAL A 65 -1.78 -1.40 9.08
N ILE A 66 -1.61 -0.08 9.06
CA ILE A 66 -0.94 0.63 7.97
C ILE A 66 0.55 0.30 7.86
N ASP A 67 1.17 -0.10 8.97
CA ASP A 67 2.54 -0.62 9.02
C ASP A 67 2.72 -1.84 8.09
N LYS A 68 1.74 -2.76 8.06
CA LYS A 68 1.76 -3.95 7.21
C LYS A 68 1.56 -3.58 5.75
N VAL A 69 0.66 -2.63 5.47
CA VAL A 69 0.47 -2.11 4.11
C VAL A 69 1.75 -1.46 3.60
N TYR A 70 2.43 -0.68 4.44
CA TYR A 70 3.73 -0.08 4.13
C TYR A 70 4.79 -1.16 3.84
N GLN A 71 4.93 -2.16 4.71
CA GLN A 71 5.90 -3.25 4.52
C GLN A 71 5.67 -4.02 3.21
N LEU A 72 4.41 -4.30 2.87
CA LEU A 72 4.06 -4.96 1.61
C LEU A 72 4.34 -4.06 0.40
N ALA A 73 4.11 -2.74 0.50
CA ALA A 73 4.45 -1.79 -0.55
C ALA A 73 5.97 -1.71 -0.80
N GLU A 74 6.77 -1.69 0.28
CA GLU A 74 8.24 -1.74 0.19
C GLU A 74 8.69 -3.05 -0.46
N ALA A 75 8.07 -4.18 -0.11
CA ALA A 75 8.37 -5.46 -0.73
C ALA A 75 8.14 -5.43 -2.26
N GLU A 76 7.05 -4.82 -2.75
CA GLU A 76 6.80 -4.65 -4.19
C GLU A 76 7.92 -3.86 -4.89
N SER A 77 8.62 -2.97 -4.18
CA SER A 77 9.74 -2.20 -4.74
C SER A 77 11.02 -3.03 -4.90
N LEU A 78 11.16 -4.12 -4.14
CA LEU A 78 12.32 -5.00 -4.15
C LEU A 78 12.23 -6.10 -5.21
N TYR A 79 11.01 -6.49 -5.60
CA TYR A 79 10.77 -7.56 -6.59
C TYR A 79 10.88 -7.09 -8.04
N LEU A 80 11.84 -6.22 -8.36
CA LEU A 80 12.16 -5.98 -9.78
C LEU A 80 12.55 -7.33 -10.41
N PRO A 81 11.90 -7.78 -11.50
CA PRO A 81 12.54 -8.78 -12.32
C PRO A 81 13.89 -8.18 -12.71
N LEU A 82 14.96 -8.94 -12.48
CA LEU A 82 16.27 -8.65 -13.05
C LEU A 82 16.08 -8.68 -14.57
N THR A 83 15.61 -7.58 -15.16
CA THR A 83 15.68 -7.37 -16.59
C THR A 83 17.16 -7.19 -16.87
N GLU A 84 17.76 -8.26 -17.39
CA GLU A 84 19.10 -8.28 -17.95
C GLU A 84 19.26 -7.04 -18.86
N ASN A 85 20.33 -6.27 -18.60
CA ASN A 85 20.74 -5.13 -19.41
C ASN A 85 21.02 -5.54 -20.85
#